data_AF-A0AAN9YCK9-F1
#
_entry.id   AF-A0AAN9YCK9-F1
#
_cell.length_a   1.000
_cell.length_b   1.000
_cell.length_c   1.000
_cell.angle_alpha   90.00
_cell.angle_beta   90.00
_cell.angle_gamma   90.00
#
_symmetry.space_group_name_H-M   'P 1'
#
loop_
_entity.id
_entity.type
_entity.pdbx_description
1 polymer ?
#
loop_
_entity_poly.entity_id
_entity_poly.type
_entity_poly.pdbx_seq_one_letter_code
_entity_poly.pdbx_strand_id
1 'polypeptide(L)'
;MALGKRIQESEKRKETEGAANTRQVSDMEAVPELASVNFVGEGRANVVFELTGVDGHPGQLLRLPKDKSKAMSYAELQNYWEQEVSPLFEHHELVQQRLVKLPRNPAFFARINQQLREIEEKGTRRRDFVGHFVSEGIETGMLVEDMRPDASQSDDFSLHEIKPKWLHQSPRAPQGAEQCRNCAREVQRQVKDKTRNTIFCPLNLVKLADFPDDDEVARDVRRSVNLPDAESDNLLAWLRSSGLLLRLRAAQWDNDHELEVADVRRYSLAMTLRDCSLFLKISRRPGAGAGPGAVVAKLADMDMKNFEIKRDYWERREHDLHERGLYWKADRMSKALTDCQLPFYRASKRLPPEVGRYYPG
;
A
#
# COMPACT_ATOMS: atom_id res chain seq x y z
N MET A 1 28.74 -30.01 32.50
CA MET A 1 28.22 -28.78 33.16
C MET A 1 28.11 -27.54 32.25
N ALA A 2 28.34 -27.64 30.94
CA ALA A 2 28.30 -26.48 30.02
C ALA A 2 27.03 -26.37 29.14
N LEU A 3 26.19 -27.41 29.09
CA LEU A 3 24.93 -27.40 28.30
C LEU A 3 23.75 -26.76 29.07
N GLY A 4 23.72 -26.86 30.40
CA GLY A 4 22.62 -26.34 31.23
C GLY A 4 22.60 -24.80 31.35
N LYS A 5 23.76 -24.14 31.22
CA LYS A 5 23.84 -22.66 31.30
C LYS A 5 23.31 -21.96 30.04
N ARG A 6 23.47 -22.56 28.85
CA ARG A 6 22.97 -21.97 27.59
C ARG A 6 21.44 -22.02 27.47
N ILE A 7 20.79 -23.01 28.09
CA ILE A 7 19.33 -23.11 28.10
C ILE A 7 18.76 -22.04 29.04
N GLN A 8 19.32 -21.90 30.25
CA GLN A 8 18.89 -20.86 31.21
C GLN A 8 19.15 -19.43 30.71
N GLU A 9 20.23 -19.18 29.98
CA GLU A 9 20.47 -17.85 29.36
C GLU A 9 19.56 -17.58 28.15
N SER A 10 19.10 -18.63 27.43
CA SER A 10 18.12 -18.49 26.35
C SER A 10 16.69 -18.28 26.88
N GLU A 11 16.35 -18.88 28.03
CA GLU A 11 15.07 -18.70 28.71
C GLU A 11 15.01 -17.33 29.41
N LYS A 12 16.10 -16.88 30.05
CA LYS A 12 16.19 -15.51 30.58
C LYS A 12 16.15 -14.44 29.49
N ARG A 13 16.76 -14.66 28.32
CA ARG A 13 16.66 -13.73 27.18
C ARG A 13 15.24 -13.67 26.62
N LYS A 14 14.53 -14.81 26.54
CA LYS A 14 13.11 -14.83 26.17
C LYS A 14 12.19 -14.15 27.19
N GLU A 15 12.51 -14.22 28.49
CA GLU A 15 11.76 -13.50 29.52
C GLU A 15 12.01 -11.98 29.49
N THR A 16 13.23 -11.53 29.17
CA THR A 16 13.52 -10.08 29.01
C THR A 16 13.06 -9.49 27.69
N GLU A 17 13.01 -10.26 26.60
CA GLU A 17 12.44 -9.81 25.31
C GLU A 17 10.90 -9.82 25.30
N GLY A 18 10.27 -10.60 26.18
CA GLY A 18 8.82 -10.59 26.41
C GLY A 18 8.31 -9.41 27.26
N ALA A 19 9.21 -8.65 27.90
CA ALA A 19 8.85 -7.56 28.81
C ALA A 19 8.81 -6.17 28.15
N ALA A 20 9.18 -6.06 26.88
CA ALA A 20 9.40 -4.78 26.20
C ALA A 20 8.44 -4.53 25.02
N ASN A 21 7.14 -4.90 25.12
CA ASN A 21 6.10 -4.14 24.41
C ASN A 21 4.66 -4.43 24.85
N THR A 22 4.44 -4.74 26.13
CA THR A 22 3.07 -4.75 26.68
C THR A 22 2.71 -3.32 27.08
N ARG A 23 2.38 -2.45 26.12
CA ARG A 23 1.39 -1.42 26.43
C ARG A 23 0.14 -2.21 26.84
N GLN A 24 -0.05 -2.30 28.14
CA GLN A 24 -1.10 -3.07 28.75
C GLN A 24 -2.42 -2.65 28.08
N VAL A 25 -3.21 -3.63 27.63
CA VAL A 25 -4.51 -3.38 26.97
C VAL A 25 -5.32 -2.35 27.74
N SER A 26 -5.19 -2.26 29.08
CA SER A 26 -5.80 -1.25 29.95
C SER A 26 -5.62 0.20 29.51
N ASP A 27 -4.48 0.57 28.93
CA ASP A 27 -4.16 1.98 28.59
C ASP A 27 -4.60 2.36 27.17
N MET A 28 -5.12 1.41 26.39
CA MET A 28 -5.67 1.70 25.07
C MET A 28 -6.97 2.46 25.20
N GLU A 29 -7.07 3.54 24.43
CA GLU A 29 -8.30 4.29 24.20
C GLU A 29 -9.42 3.36 23.72
N ALA A 30 -10.63 3.62 24.21
CA ALA A 30 -11.82 2.85 23.87
C ALA A 30 -12.71 3.67 22.93
N VAL A 31 -13.22 3.02 21.90
CA VAL A 31 -14.32 3.56 21.11
C VAL A 31 -15.53 3.71 22.03
N PRO A 32 -16.19 4.88 22.08
CA PRO A 32 -17.32 5.09 22.98
C PRO A 32 -18.46 4.09 22.74
N GLU A 33 -19.12 3.62 23.80
CA GLU A 33 -20.21 2.63 23.72
C GLU A 33 -21.42 3.15 22.90
N LEU A 34 -21.62 4.47 22.86
CA LEU A 34 -22.67 5.15 22.09
C LEU A 34 -22.25 5.48 20.65
N ALA A 35 -21.01 5.16 20.25
CA ALA A 35 -20.53 5.44 18.92
C ALA A 35 -21.43 4.79 17.85
N SER A 36 -21.75 5.58 16.83
CA SER A 36 -22.37 5.10 15.61
C SER A 36 -21.31 4.98 14.52
N VAL A 37 -21.59 4.13 13.54
CA VAL A 37 -20.65 3.81 12.46
C VAL A 37 -21.37 3.82 11.13
N ASN A 38 -20.72 4.36 10.10
CA ASN A 38 -21.22 4.33 8.72
C ASN A 38 -20.22 3.61 7.82
N PHE A 39 -20.69 2.68 6.99
CA PHE A 39 -19.84 1.94 6.07
C PHE A 39 -19.13 2.87 5.08
N VAL A 40 -17.81 2.75 4.97
CA VAL A 40 -16.98 3.51 4.03
C VAL A 40 -16.46 2.62 2.91
N GLY A 41 -16.01 1.41 3.23
CA GLY A 41 -15.44 0.51 2.25
C GLY A 41 -14.93 -0.79 2.86
N GLU A 42 -14.43 -1.69 2.01
CA GLU A 42 -13.87 -2.94 2.48
C GLU A 42 -12.78 -3.48 1.55
N GLY A 43 -11.80 -4.14 2.16
CA GLY A 43 -10.78 -4.92 1.49
C GLY A 43 -11.01 -6.42 1.71
N ARG A 44 -10.03 -7.24 1.31
CA ARG A 44 -10.16 -8.70 1.46
C ARG A 44 -10.18 -9.15 2.93
N ALA A 45 -9.41 -8.47 3.79
CA ALA A 45 -9.24 -8.85 5.18
C ALA A 45 -10.05 -7.99 6.16
N ASN A 46 -10.41 -6.77 5.75
CA ASN A 46 -10.87 -5.73 6.66
C ASN A 46 -12.08 -4.99 6.07
N VAL A 47 -12.87 -4.41 6.96
CA VAL A 47 -13.99 -3.51 6.68
C VAL A 47 -13.68 -2.17 7.33
N VAL A 48 -14.08 -1.06 6.73
CA VAL A 48 -13.79 0.30 7.20
C VAL A 48 -15.10 1.07 7.37
N PHE A 49 -15.23 1.72 8.51
CA PHE A 49 -16.37 2.54 8.89
C PHE A 49 -15.92 3.93 9.32
N GLU A 50 -16.74 4.93 9.08
CA GLU A 50 -16.62 6.25 9.69
C GLU A 50 -17.26 6.23 11.07
N LEU A 51 -16.60 6.80 12.07
CA LEU A 51 -17.18 6.98 13.40
C LEU A 51 -18.00 8.27 13.45
N THR A 52 -19.21 8.18 13.98
CA THR A 52 -20.13 9.33 14.13
C THR A 52 -20.72 9.38 15.54
N GLY A 53 -21.14 10.59 15.95
CA GLY A 53 -21.77 10.81 17.26
C GLY A 53 -20.79 10.75 18.44
N VAL A 54 -19.49 10.94 18.19
CA VAL A 54 -18.45 10.96 19.21
C VAL A 54 -17.54 12.17 19.03
N ASP A 55 -17.44 13.01 20.06
CA ASP A 55 -16.47 14.09 20.12
C ASP A 55 -15.06 13.49 20.30
N GLY A 56 -14.05 14.07 19.64
CA GLY A 56 -12.64 13.68 19.83
C GLY A 56 -12.04 12.73 18.77
N HIS A 57 -12.81 12.28 17.78
CA HIS A 57 -12.30 11.48 16.65
C HIS A 57 -12.49 12.12 15.26
N PRO A 58 -12.38 13.44 15.07
CA PRO A 58 -12.54 14.03 13.75
C PRO A 58 -11.45 13.53 12.80
N GLY A 59 -11.83 13.14 11.58
CA GLY A 59 -10.90 12.67 10.56
C GLY A 59 -10.31 11.27 10.85
N GLN A 60 -11.04 10.41 11.55
CA GLN A 60 -10.64 9.02 11.78
C GLN A 60 -11.71 8.03 11.30
N LEU A 61 -11.24 6.90 10.77
CA LEU A 61 -12.05 5.75 10.38
C LEU A 61 -11.76 4.58 11.30
N LEU A 62 -12.78 3.79 11.62
CA LEU A 62 -12.67 2.54 12.31
C LEU A 62 -12.51 1.38 11.31
N ARG A 63 -11.33 0.78 11.31
CA ARG A 63 -11.01 -0.44 10.57
C ARG A 63 -11.26 -1.65 11.46
N LEU A 64 -11.91 -2.68 10.93
CA LEU A 64 -12.28 -3.91 11.64
C LEU A 64 -11.93 -5.15 10.80
N PRO A 65 -11.45 -6.24 11.44
CA PRO A 65 -11.15 -7.49 10.74
C PRO A 65 -12.42 -8.24 10.38
N LYS A 66 -12.41 -8.90 9.21
CA LYS A 66 -13.46 -9.84 8.81
C LYS A 66 -13.29 -11.17 9.55
N ASP A 67 -14.40 -11.79 9.94
CA ASP A 67 -14.52 -13.06 10.67
C ASP A 67 -13.75 -14.23 10.01
N LYS A 68 -13.76 -14.31 8.69
CA LYS A 68 -13.08 -15.36 7.90
C LYS A 68 -11.72 -14.93 7.38
N SER A 69 -11.16 -13.82 7.89
CA SER A 69 -9.85 -13.34 7.49
C SER A 69 -8.76 -14.28 8.02
N LYS A 70 -7.76 -14.54 7.18
CA LYS A 70 -6.49 -15.20 7.59
C LYS A 70 -5.39 -14.19 7.87
N ALA A 71 -5.75 -12.92 8.04
CA ALA A 71 -4.79 -11.87 8.38
C ALA A 71 -4.30 -12.06 9.83
N MET A 72 -3.14 -11.48 10.11
CA MET A 72 -2.58 -11.41 11.45
C MET A 72 -3.49 -10.57 12.37
N SER A 73 -3.36 -10.74 13.68
CA SER A 73 -4.11 -9.94 14.64
C SER A 73 -3.72 -8.46 14.53
N TYR A 74 -4.62 -7.55 14.93
CA TYR A 74 -4.33 -6.12 14.86
C TYR A 74 -3.20 -5.68 15.80
N ALA A 75 -3.00 -6.38 16.92
CA ALA A 75 -1.86 -6.16 17.79
C ALA A 75 -0.54 -6.47 17.07
N GLU A 76 -0.46 -7.60 16.37
CA GLU A 76 0.71 -7.96 15.55
C GLU A 76 0.91 -6.97 14.39
N LEU A 77 -0.16 -6.55 13.73
CA LEU A 77 -0.09 -5.57 12.65
C LEU A 77 0.36 -4.19 13.14
N GLN A 78 -0.10 -3.74 14.32
CA GLN A 78 0.34 -2.48 14.92
C GLN A 78 1.82 -2.54 15.29
N ASN A 79 2.26 -3.60 15.97
CA ASN A 79 3.67 -3.76 16.34
C ASN A 79 4.56 -3.82 15.09
N TYR A 80 4.16 -4.57 14.06
CA TYR A 80 4.86 -4.59 12.78
C TYR A 80 4.94 -3.19 12.14
N TRP A 81 3.84 -2.45 12.12
CA TRP A 81 3.82 -1.11 11.56
C TRP A 81 4.76 -0.17 12.32
N GLU A 82 4.76 -0.19 13.65
CA GLU A 82 5.60 0.66 14.49
C GLU A 82 7.10 0.32 14.37
N GLN A 83 7.44 -0.97 14.30
CA GLN A 83 8.84 -1.43 14.36
C GLN A 83 9.50 -1.54 12.98
N GLU A 84 8.74 -1.90 11.94
CA GLU A 84 9.30 -2.23 10.62
C GLU A 84 8.93 -1.22 9.54
N VAL A 85 7.73 -0.63 9.59
CA VAL A 85 7.23 0.26 8.53
C VAL A 85 7.49 1.73 8.86
N SER A 86 7.03 2.19 10.03
CA SER A 86 7.12 3.59 10.44
C SER A 86 8.53 4.15 10.41
N PRO A 87 9.60 3.40 10.78
CA PRO A 87 10.97 3.94 10.74
C PRO A 87 11.50 4.24 9.33
N LEU A 88 10.84 3.74 8.27
CA LEU A 88 11.27 3.93 6.88
C LEU A 88 10.82 5.26 6.27
N PHE A 89 9.88 5.97 6.90
CA PHE A 89 9.19 7.13 6.33
C PHE A 89 9.02 8.23 7.37
N GLU A 90 8.76 9.45 6.93
CA GLU A 90 8.35 10.51 7.86
C GLU A 90 6.94 10.24 8.39
N HIS A 91 6.68 10.70 9.61
CA HIS A 91 5.38 10.55 10.24
C HIS A 91 4.24 11.11 9.35
N HIS A 92 4.43 12.25 8.70
CA HIS A 92 3.42 12.87 7.84
C HIS A 92 3.23 12.18 6.48
N GLU A 93 4.11 11.23 6.10
CA GLU A 93 4.03 10.47 4.85
C GLU A 93 3.25 9.17 5.00
N LEU A 94 2.84 8.82 6.22
CA LEU A 94 2.07 7.61 6.51
C LEU A 94 0.67 7.99 6.98
N VAL A 95 -0.33 7.26 6.48
CA VAL A 95 -1.68 7.26 7.08
C VAL A 95 -1.53 6.73 8.50
N GLN A 96 -1.83 7.59 9.47
CA GLN A 96 -1.64 7.25 10.87
C GLN A 96 -2.65 6.19 11.31
N GLN A 97 -2.18 5.25 12.11
CA GLN A 97 -3.03 4.18 12.64
C GLN A 97 -2.68 3.86 14.10
N ARG A 98 -3.69 3.47 14.86
CA ARG A 98 -3.52 3.05 16.25
C ARG A 98 -4.58 2.05 16.69
N LEU A 99 -4.19 1.15 17.59
CA LEU A 99 -5.08 0.17 18.19
C LEU A 99 -6.05 0.83 19.18
N VAL A 100 -7.31 0.38 19.18
CA VAL A 100 -8.35 0.83 20.12
C VAL A 100 -9.14 -0.35 20.65
N LYS A 101 -9.69 -0.21 21.86
CA LYS A 101 -10.69 -1.15 22.38
C LYS A 101 -12.03 -0.92 21.70
N LEU A 102 -12.72 -2.00 21.38
CA LEU A 102 -14.07 -1.94 20.85
C LEU A 102 -15.12 -1.96 21.96
N PRO A 103 -16.32 -1.41 21.70
CA PRO A 103 -17.45 -1.54 22.61
C PRO A 103 -17.77 -3.00 22.88
N ARG A 104 -18.11 -3.35 24.11
CA ARG A 104 -18.52 -4.73 24.46
C ARG A 104 -20.00 -5.00 24.17
N ASN A 105 -20.75 -3.96 23.84
CA ASN A 105 -22.17 -4.04 23.55
C ASN A 105 -22.44 -4.81 22.24
N PRO A 106 -23.16 -5.96 22.27
CA PRO A 106 -23.51 -6.70 21.05
C PRO A 106 -24.30 -5.87 20.02
N ALA A 107 -25.07 -4.88 20.48
CA ALA A 107 -25.80 -3.99 19.59
C ALA A 107 -24.88 -3.17 18.66
N PHE A 108 -23.64 -2.90 19.06
CA PHE A 108 -22.64 -2.25 18.21
C PHE A 108 -22.31 -3.11 16.97
N PHE A 109 -21.97 -4.38 17.19
CA PHE A 109 -21.68 -5.33 16.12
C PHE A 109 -22.90 -5.66 15.27
N ALA A 110 -24.09 -5.73 15.88
CA ALA A 110 -25.34 -5.92 15.16
C ALA A 110 -25.58 -4.81 14.11
N ARG A 111 -25.33 -3.53 14.47
CA ARG A 111 -25.44 -2.38 13.55
C ARG A 111 -24.43 -2.46 12.40
N ILE A 112 -23.18 -2.81 12.70
CA ILE A 112 -22.12 -3.02 11.70
C ILE A 112 -22.53 -4.09 10.67
N ASN A 113 -22.92 -5.26 11.17
CA ASN A 113 -23.24 -6.39 10.32
C ASN A 113 -24.57 -6.19 9.58
N GLN A 114 -25.48 -5.38 10.11
CA GLN A 114 -26.71 -4.99 9.42
C GLN A 114 -26.42 -4.18 8.15
N GLN A 115 -25.53 -3.19 8.22
CA GLN A 115 -25.11 -2.43 7.03
C GLN A 115 -24.48 -3.34 5.97
N LEU A 116 -23.67 -4.32 6.39
CA LEU A 116 -23.07 -5.28 5.46
C LEU A 116 -24.14 -6.15 4.76
N ARG A 117 -25.15 -6.62 5.48
CA ARG A 117 -26.27 -7.37 4.90
C ARG A 117 -27.07 -6.52 3.90
N GLU A 118 -27.36 -5.26 4.24
CA GLU A 118 -28.09 -4.37 3.34
C GLU A 118 -27.33 -4.12 2.01
N ILE A 119 -26.00 -4.02 2.06
CA ILE A 119 -25.16 -3.87 0.86
C ILE A 119 -25.17 -5.15 0.02
N GLU A 120 -25.18 -6.33 0.67
CA GLU A 120 -25.34 -7.64 0.01
C GLU A 120 -26.71 -7.78 -0.66
N GLU A 121 -27.78 -7.45 0.04
CA GLU A 121 -29.16 -7.50 -0.46
C GLU A 121 -29.37 -6.57 -1.66
N LYS A 122 -28.71 -5.39 -1.65
CA LYS A 122 -28.68 -4.47 -2.79
C LYS A 122 -27.86 -5.00 -3.97
N GLY A 123 -27.13 -6.11 -3.82
CA GLY A 123 -26.29 -6.69 -4.86
C GLY A 123 -25.05 -5.86 -5.22
N THR A 124 -24.69 -4.89 -4.39
CA THR A 124 -23.55 -3.98 -4.64
C THR A 124 -22.25 -4.47 -4.00
N ARG A 125 -22.33 -5.42 -3.06
CA ARG A 125 -21.15 -6.03 -2.44
C ARG A 125 -20.40 -6.92 -3.43
N ARG A 126 -19.06 -6.84 -3.44
CA ARG A 126 -18.23 -7.69 -4.29
C ARG A 126 -18.46 -9.17 -3.96
N ARG A 127 -18.61 -10.02 -4.98
CA ARG A 127 -19.02 -11.43 -4.81
C ARG A 127 -18.14 -12.24 -3.87
N ASP A 128 -16.84 -12.00 -3.85
CA ASP A 128 -15.88 -12.67 -2.96
C ASP A 128 -15.86 -12.12 -1.53
N PHE A 129 -16.64 -11.08 -1.24
CA PHE A 129 -16.86 -10.54 0.11
C PHE A 129 -18.19 -10.94 0.72
N VAL A 130 -19.13 -11.46 -0.09
CA VAL A 130 -20.44 -11.89 0.37
C VAL A 130 -20.30 -12.98 1.44
N GLY A 131 -21.02 -12.83 2.54
CA GLY A 131 -20.99 -13.74 3.68
C GLY A 131 -19.77 -13.57 4.60
N HIS A 132 -18.97 -12.51 4.43
CA HIS A 132 -17.92 -12.12 5.37
C HIS A 132 -18.40 -10.98 6.27
N PHE A 133 -18.32 -11.15 7.58
CA PHE A 133 -18.86 -10.21 8.57
C PHE A 133 -17.81 -9.83 9.60
N VAL A 134 -18.17 -8.99 10.57
CA VAL A 134 -17.31 -8.70 11.74
C VAL A 134 -17.79 -9.58 12.89
N SER A 135 -16.88 -10.34 13.50
CA SER A 135 -17.18 -11.18 14.66
C SER A 135 -17.45 -10.32 15.89
N GLU A 136 -18.40 -10.71 16.74
CA GLU A 136 -18.64 -10.03 18.04
C GLU A 136 -17.55 -10.34 19.09
N GLY A 137 -16.73 -11.38 18.84
CA GLY A 137 -15.67 -11.81 19.74
C GLY A 137 -14.36 -11.04 19.60
N ILE A 138 -14.27 -10.04 18.71
CA ILE A 138 -13.07 -9.19 18.60
C ILE A 138 -13.11 -8.11 19.67
N GLU A 139 -11.99 -7.92 20.36
CA GLU A 139 -11.88 -6.92 21.43
C GLU A 139 -11.23 -5.62 20.97
N THR A 140 -10.57 -5.66 19.81
CA THR A 140 -9.78 -4.54 19.29
C THR A 140 -10.10 -4.23 17.84
N GLY A 141 -10.05 -2.94 17.53
CA GLY A 141 -10.12 -2.38 16.19
C GLY A 141 -8.96 -1.42 15.98
N MET A 142 -8.89 -0.81 14.81
CA MET A 142 -7.82 0.14 14.50
C MET A 142 -8.45 1.44 14.01
N LEU A 143 -8.11 2.56 14.66
CA LEU A 143 -8.41 3.88 14.13
C LEU A 143 -7.35 4.22 13.11
N VAL A 144 -7.79 4.60 11.92
CA VAL A 144 -6.93 5.04 10.82
C VAL A 144 -7.31 6.45 10.42
N GLU A 145 -6.33 7.25 10.02
CA GLU A 145 -6.58 8.61 9.51
C GLU A 145 -7.47 8.58 8.25
N ASP A 146 -8.46 9.46 8.22
CA ASP A 146 -9.32 9.67 7.06
C ASP A 146 -8.68 10.65 6.08
N MET A 147 -8.31 10.13 4.91
CA MET A 147 -7.72 10.94 3.84
C MET A 147 -8.76 11.64 2.95
N ARG A 148 -10.07 11.42 3.18
CA ARG A 148 -11.12 12.10 2.41
C ARG A 148 -11.10 13.61 2.71
N PRO A 149 -11.31 14.48 1.70
CA PRO A 149 -11.58 15.88 1.97
C PRO A 149 -12.82 16.00 2.84
N ASP A 150 -12.77 16.85 3.86
CA ASP A 150 -13.98 17.22 4.59
C ASP A 150 -14.91 18.07 3.71
N ALA A 151 -16.12 18.35 4.19
CA ALA A 151 -17.12 19.12 3.45
C ALA A 151 -16.66 20.55 3.10
N SER A 152 -15.70 21.13 3.83
CA SER A 152 -15.13 22.45 3.52
C SER A 152 -14.02 22.39 2.46
N GLN A 153 -13.44 21.20 2.24
CA GLN A 153 -12.33 20.96 1.31
C GLN A 153 -12.76 20.24 0.03
N SER A 154 -14.00 19.74 -0.05
CA SER A 154 -14.45 18.85 -1.13
C SER A 154 -14.38 19.47 -2.51
N ASP A 155 -14.53 20.79 -2.61
CA ASP A 155 -14.44 21.54 -3.88
C ASP A 155 -12.99 21.91 -4.23
N ASP A 156 -12.13 22.04 -3.22
CA ASP A 156 -10.74 22.47 -3.37
C ASP A 156 -9.76 21.33 -3.67
N PHE A 157 -10.09 20.10 -3.28
CA PHE A 157 -9.21 18.94 -3.40
C PHE A 157 -9.90 17.73 -4.05
N SER A 158 -9.16 17.05 -4.91
CA SER A 158 -9.47 15.69 -5.35
C SER A 158 -8.70 14.69 -4.50
N LEU A 159 -9.30 13.53 -4.23
CA LEU A 159 -8.61 12.39 -3.60
C LEU A 159 -8.41 11.30 -4.65
N HIS A 160 -7.17 10.85 -4.79
CA HIS A 160 -6.81 9.72 -5.64
C HIS A 160 -6.14 8.64 -4.80
N GLU A 161 -6.52 7.39 -5.01
CA GLU A 161 -5.82 6.23 -4.47
C GLU A 161 -5.09 5.52 -5.61
N ILE A 162 -3.78 5.35 -5.47
CA ILE A 162 -2.98 4.56 -6.40
C ILE A 162 -2.18 3.49 -5.65
N LYS A 163 -2.01 2.32 -6.26
CA LYS A 163 -1.03 1.33 -5.78
C LYS A 163 0.30 1.61 -6.50
N PRO A 164 1.36 2.10 -5.83
CA PRO A 164 2.64 2.44 -6.48
C PRO A 164 3.38 1.21 -7.01
N LYS A 165 3.05 0.00 -6.54
CA LYS A 165 3.63 -1.26 -7.02
C LYS A 165 5.17 -1.22 -6.96
N TRP A 166 5.83 -1.76 -7.98
CA TRP A 166 7.28 -1.84 -8.05
C TRP A 166 7.80 -0.57 -8.69
N LEU A 167 8.60 0.20 -7.94
CA LEU A 167 9.20 1.45 -8.41
C LEU A 167 10.60 1.23 -9.02
N HIS A 168 11.05 -0.01 -9.10
CA HIS A 168 12.28 -0.46 -9.76
C HIS A 168 11.99 -1.73 -10.58
N GLN A 169 12.96 -2.18 -11.38
CA GLN A 169 12.80 -3.45 -12.09
C GLN A 169 12.88 -4.64 -11.12
N SER A 170 12.10 -5.69 -11.38
CA SER A 170 12.21 -6.93 -10.59
C SER A 170 13.62 -7.50 -10.71
N PRO A 171 14.32 -7.80 -9.59
CA PRO A 171 15.62 -8.48 -9.63
C PRO A 171 15.56 -9.82 -10.34
N ARG A 172 14.39 -10.46 -10.30
CA ARG A 172 14.11 -11.77 -10.89
C ARG A 172 13.59 -11.67 -12.32
N ALA A 173 13.50 -10.47 -12.89
CA ALA A 173 13.19 -10.31 -14.31
C ALA A 173 14.33 -10.88 -15.16
N PRO A 174 14.03 -11.43 -16.34
CA PRO A 174 15.06 -11.95 -17.24
C PRO A 174 15.94 -10.80 -17.77
N GLN A 175 17.20 -11.13 -18.05
CA GLN A 175 18.13 -10.21 -18.69
C GLN A 175 17.53 -9.71 -20.02
N GLY A 176 17.67 -8.41 -20.31
CA GLY A 176 17.09 -7.83 -21.54
C GLY A 176 15.56 -7.67 -21.54
N ALA A 177 14.86 -7.87 -20.42
CA ALA A 177 13.42 -7.54 -20.30
C ALA A 177 13.05 -6.14 -20.87
N GLU A 178 11.97 -6.07 -21.64
CA GLU A 178 11.48 -4.83 -22.28
C GLU A 178 10.32 -4.20 -21.49
N GLN A 179 9.83 -4.90 -20.46
CA GLN A 179 8.74 -4.46 -19.60
C GLN A 179 9.10 -4.62 -18.12
N CYS A 180 8.60 -3.70 -17.30
CA CYS A 180 8.68 -3.86 -15.86
C CYS A 180 7.67 -4.92 -15.38
N ARG A 181 7.94 -5.51 -14.22
CA ARG A 181 7.08 -6.56 -13.63
C ARG A 181 5.62 -6.16 -13.54
N ASN A 182 5.30 -4.92 -13.16
CA ASN A 182 3.91 -4.49 -13.07
C ASN A 182 3.23 -4.45 -14.44
N CYS A 183 3.89 -3.90 -15.47
CA CYS A 183 3.34 -3.90 -16.82
C CYS A 183 3.09 -5.34 -17.32
N ALA A 184 4.05 -6.24 -17.14
CA ALA A 184 3.91 -7.66 -17.50
C ALA A 184 2.71 -8.32 -16.77
N ARG A 185 2.56 -8.07 -15.46
CA ARG A 185 1.42 -8.57 -14.66
C ARG A 185 0.08 -8.00 -15.13
N GLU A 186 0.03 -6.72 -15.46
CA GLU A 186 -1.20 -6.07 -15.91
C GLU A 186 -1.63 -6.58 -17.28
N VAL A 187 -0.68 -6.81 -18.19
CA VAL A 187 -0.94 -7.51 -19.46
C VAL A 187 -1.54 -8.88 -19.20
N GLN A 188 -0.94 -9.70 -18.31
CA GLN A 188 -1.50 -11.00 -17.94
C GLN A 188 -2.94 -10.89 -17.41
N ARG A 189 -3.19 -9.93 -16.52
CA ARG A 189 -4.52 -9.72 -15.93
C ARG A 189 -5.54 -9.36 -17.01
N GLN A 190 -5.19 -8.44 -17.91
CA GLN A 190 -6.10 -8.03 -18.98
C GLN A 190 -6.39 -9.14 -19.98
N VAL A 191 -5.42 -10.01 -20.29
CA VAL A 191 -5.67 -11.24 -21.09
C VAL A 191 -6.72 -12.11 -20.41
N LYS A 192 -6.51 -12.38 -19.12
CA LYS A 192 -7.39 -13.25 -18.33
C LYS A 192 -8.80 -12.67 -18.25
N ASP A 193 -8.90 -11.36 -18.01
CA ASP A 193 -10.15 -10.64 -17.82
C ASP A 193 -10.79 -10.20 -19.15
N LYS A 194 -10.11 -10.44 -20.28
CA LYS A 194 -10.52 -10.03 -21.64
C LYS A 194 -10.78 -8.52 -21.75
N THR A 195 -9.94 -7.71 -21.09
CA THR A 195 -10.00 -6.23 -21.12
C THR A 195 -8.84 -5.64 -21.94
N ARG A 196 -8.94 -4.35 -22.31
CA ARG A 196 -7.95 -3.63 -23.14
C ARG A 196 -7.78 -2.17 -22.72
N ASN A 197 -7.57 -1.94 -21.43
CA ASN A 197 -7.36 -0.62 -20.86
C ASN A 197 -5.87 -0.24 -20.94
N THR A 198 -5.56 1.05 -21.10
CA THR A 198 -4.18 1.56 -21.00
C THR A 198 -3.59 1.19 -19.65
N ILE A 199 -2.36 0.67 -19.64
CA ILE A 199 -1.66 0.29 -18.42
C ILE A 199 -0.75 1.43 -17.98
N PHE A 200 -1.02 1.97 -16.79
CA PHE A 200 -0.12 2.91 -16.13
C PHE A 200 1.17 2.21 -15.67
N CYS A 201 2.32 2.69 -16.15
CA CYS A 201 3.62 2.20 -15.71
C CYS A 201 4.02 2.85 -14.39
N PRO A 202 4.24 2.10 -13.30
CA PRO A 202 4.55 2.72 -12.00
C PRO A 202 5.88 3.47 -11.97
N LEU A 203 6.79 3.18 -12.90
CA LEU A 203 8.06 3.90 -13.01
C LEU A 203 7.87 5.40 -13.35
N ASN A 204 6.72 5.80 -13.90
CA ASN A 204 6.37 7.21 -14.08
C ASN A 204 6.29 7.97 -12.75
N LEU A 205 6.03 7.28 -11.62
CA LEU A 205 5.94 7.90 -10.30
C LEU A 205 7.28 8.38 -9.75
N VAL A 206 8.40 7.85 -10.25
CA VAL A 206 9.76 8.26 -9.82
C VAL A 206 10.55 8.92 -10.95
N LYS A 207 10.08 8.79 -12.20
CA LYS A 207 10.75 9.30 -13.41
C LYS A 207 11.06 10.79 -13.34
N LEU A 208 10.12 11.58 -12.82
CA LEU A 208 10.31 13.03 -12.74
C LEU A 208 11.28 13.45 -11.63
N ALA A 209 11.41 12.66 -10.56
CA ALA A 209 12.43 12.89 -9.53
C ALA A 209 13.83 12.48 -10.00
N ASP A 210 13.93 11.44 -10.85
CA ASP A 210 15.19 10.97 -11.41
C ASP A 210 15.73 11.88 -12.52
N PHE A 211 14.83 12.59 -13.21
CA PHE A 211 15.14 13.50 -14.32
C PHE A 211 14.40 14.84 -14.14
N PRO A 212 14.72 15.61 -13.09
CA PRO A 212 13.92 16.79 -12.70
C PRO A 212 13.94 17.92 -13.72
N ASP A 213 15.03 18.04 -14.49
CA ASP A 213 15.27 19.09 -15.47
C ASP A 213 14.90 18.68 -16.91
N ASP A 214 14.26 17.53 -17.11
CA ASP A 214 13.89 17.02 -18.44
C ASP A 214 12.41 17.30 -18.77
N ASP A 215 12.19 18.31 -19.62
CA ASP A 215 10.85 18.73 -20.06
C ASP A 215 10.12 17.65 -20.88
N GLU A 216 10.85 16.77 -21.58
CA GLU A 216 10.24 15.64 -22.29
C GLU A 216 9.70 14.61 -21.29
N VAL A 217 10.46 14.33 -20.24
CA VAL A 217 10.00 13.48 -19.12
C VAL A 217 8.77 14.07 -18.45
N ALA A 218 8.75 15.38 -18.17
CA ALA A 218 7.57 16.03 -17.59
C ALA A 218 6.33 15.86 -18.48
N ARG A 219 6.47 16.08 -19.80
CA ARG A 219 5.38 15.91 -20.77
C ARG A 219 4.88 14.47 -20.84
N ASP A 220 5.78 13.50 -20.81
CA ASP A 220 5.43 12.06 -20.80
C ASP A 220 4.63 11.68 -19.56
N VAL A 221 5.11 12.08 -18.38
CA VAL A 221 4.44 11.79 -17.11
C VAL A 221 3.06 12.46 -17.10
N ARG A 222 2.93 13.72 -17.55
CA ARG A 222 1.64 14.40 -17.69
C ARG A 222 0.64 13.60 -18.50
N ARG A 223 1.05 13.10 -19.68
CA ARG A 223 0.18 12.28 -20.54
C ARG A 223 -0.25 10.98 -19.86
N SER A 224 0.58 10.43 -18.98
CA SER A 224 0.30 9.16 -18.31
C SER A 224 -0.68 9.25 -17.14
N VAL A 225 -0.74 10.39 -16.43
CA VAL A 225 -1.58 10.53 -15.22
C VAL A 225 -3.06 10.82 -15.53
N ASN A 226 -3.34 11.40 -16.70
CA ASN A 226 -4.71 11.69 -17.17
C ASN A 226 -5.57 12.45 -16.15
N LEU A 227 -5.02 13.54 -15.58
CA LEU A 227 -5.71 14.43 -14.64
C LEU A 227 -6.01 15.79 -15.31
N PRO A 228 -6.97 16.58 -14.78
CA PRO A 228 -7.16 17.98 -15.19
C PRO A 228 -5.87 18.80 -15.10
N ASP A 229 -5.76 19.87 -15.89
CA ASP A 229 -4.48 20.58 -16.06
C ASP A 229 -3.87 21.09 -14.75
N ALA A 230 -4.67 21.75 -13.90
CA ALA A 230 -4.19 22.27 -12.62
C ALA A 230 -3.75 21.15 -11.66
N GLU A 231 -4.50 20.04 -11.60
CA GLU A 231 -4.14 18.88 -10.78
C GLU A 231 -2.87 18.21 -11.31
N SER A 232 -2.74 18.10 -12.63
CA SER A 232 -1.53 17.59 -13.29
C SER A 232 -0.31 18.45 -12.95
N ASP A 233 -0.41 19.78 -13.05
CA ASP A 233 0.68 20.69 -12.70
C ASP A 233 1.11 20.54 -11.23
N ASN A 234 0.14 20.48 -10.33
CA ASN A 234 0.38 20.30 -8.90
C ASN A 234 1.03 18.94 -8.60
N LEU A 235 0.57 17.86 -9.24
CA LEU A 235 1.15 16.53 -9.10
C LEU A 235 2.57 16.46 -9.66
N LEU A 236 2.82 17.04 -10.84
CA LEU A 236 4.15 17.05 -11.46
C LEU A 236 5.16 17.82 -10.61
N ALA A 237 4.77 18.99 -10.08
CA ALA A 237 5.63 19.75 -9.16
C ALA A 237 6.01 18.94 -7.92
N TRP A 238 5.05 18.22 -7.33
CA TRP A 238 5.30 17.33 -6.21
C TRP A 238 6.19 16.14 -6.60
N LEU A 239 5.89 15.45 -7.70
CA LEU A 239 6.67 14.30 -8.17
C LEU A 239 8.14 14.65 -8.42
N ARG A 240 8.43 15.85 -8.93
CA ARG A 240 9.81 16.33 -9.18
C ARG A 240 10.65 16.42 -7.90
N SER A 241 10.03 16.66 -6.75
CA SER A 241 10.72 16.89 -5.47
C SER A 241 10.37 15.86 -4.38
N SER A 242 9.62 14.81 -4.73
CA SER A 242 9.06 13.86 -3.76
C SER A 242 10.13 12.94 -3.18
N GLY A 243 10.52 13.18 -1.92
CA GLY A 243 11.35 12.26 -1.14
C GLY A 243 10.62 10.94 -0.79
N LEU A 244 9.30 10.97 -0.65
CA LEU A 244 8.46 9.82 -0.28
C LEU A 244 8.65 8.63 -1.23
N LEU A 245 8.49 8.87 -2.53
CA LEU A 245 8.53 7.80 -3.53
C LEU A 245 9.95 7.29 -3.77
N LEU A 246 10.95 8.16 -3.63
CA LEU A 246 12.36 7.77 -3.66
C LEU A 246 12.72 6.87 -2.47
N ARG A 247 12.26 7.22 -1.25
CA ARG A 247 12.40 6.37 -0.06
C ARG A 247 11.68 5.05 -0.20
N LEU A 248 10.45 5.06 -0.71
CA LEU A 248 9.70 3.82 -0.96
C LEU A 248 10.45 2.91 -1.92
N ARG A 249 10.97 3.44 -3.04
CA ARG A 249 11.77 2.67 -4.00
C ARG A 249 13.04 2.11 -3.36
N ALA A 250 13.77 2.92 -2.60
CA ALA A 250 14.97 2.47 -1.89
C ALA A 250 14.65 1.34 -0.91
N ALA A 251 13.63 1.51 -0.07
CA ALA A 251 13.20 0.49 0.88
C ALA A 251 12.72 -0.81 0.19
N GLN A 252 12.05 -0.71 -0.97
CA GLN A 252 11.67 -1.88 -1.78
C GLN A 252 12.90 -2.64 -2.31
N TRP A 253 13.97 -1.93 -2.66
CA TRP A 253 15.22 -2.51 -3.18
C TRP A 253 16.07 -3.10 -2.05
N ASP A 254 16.32 -2.33 -1.00
CA ASP A 254 17.20 -2.73 0.10
C ASP A 254 16.68 -3.98 0.84
N ASN A 255 15.36 -4.22 0.78
CA ASN A 255 14.73 -5.41 1.35
C ASN A 255 14.56 -6.59 0.37
N ASP A 256 14.69 -6.38 -0.94
CA ASP A 256 14.60 -7.46 -1.94
C ASP A 256 15.21 -7.04 -3.30
N HIS A 257 16.53 -7.19 -3.41
CA HIS A 257 17.31 -6.95 -4.62
C HIS A 257 18.09 -8.18 -5.11
N GLU A 258 18.09 -9.27 -4.33
CA GLU A 258 18.79 -10.51 -4.68
C GLU A 258 17.89 -11.42 -5.54
N LEU A 259 18.52 -12.31 -6.32
CA LEU A 259 17.81 -13.28 -7.16
C LEU A 259 17.04 -14.29 -6.30
N GLU A 260 17.65 -14.74 -5.21
CA GLU A 260 17.05 -15.66 -4.26
C GLU A 260 16.54 -14.93 -3.02
N VAL A 261 15.60 -15.54 -2.29
CA VAL A 261 15.10 -14.98 -1.04
C VAL A 261 16.07 -15.35 0.08
N ALA A 262 17.00 -14.45 0.39
CA ALA A 262 17.98 -14.66 1.46
C ALA A 262 17.39 -14.45 2.87
N ASP A 263 16.54 -13.42 3.04
CA ASP A 263 15.87 -13.12 4.31
C ASP A 263 14.35 -13.00 4.08
N VAL A 264 13.61 -13.94 4.65
CA VAL A 264 12.14 -14.02 4.57
C VAL A 264 11.45 -12.78 5.16
N ARG A 265 11.97 -12.21 6.26
CA ARG A 265 11.37 -11.03 6.89
C ARG A 265 11.52 -9.81 5.99
N ARG A 266 12.73 -9.58 5.48
CA ARG A 266 12.99 -8.50 4.52
C ARG A 266 12.17 -8.67 3.25
N TYR A 267 12.12 -9.87 2.70
CA TYR A 267 11.30 -10.15 1.51
C TYR A 267 9.80 -9.88 1.76
N SER A 268 9.27 -10.29 2.91
CA SER A 268 7.89 -9.97 3.30
C SER A 268 7.65 -8.47 3.46
N LEU A 269 8.60 -7.73 4.03
CA LEU A 269 8.54 -6.27 4.11
C LEU A 269 8.54 -5.64 2.72
N ALA A 270 9.41 -6.09 1.80
CA ALA A 270 9.38 -5.64 0.41
C ALA A 270 8.01 -5.92 -0.25
N MET A 271 7.40 -7.08 0.00
CA MET A 271 6.04 -7.39 -0.47
C MET A 271 4.99 -6.45 0.13
N THR A 272 5.09 -6.07 1.41
CA THR A 272 4.26 -5.03 2.03
C THR A 272 4.39 -3.71 1.27
N LEU A 273 5.61 -3.24 1.08
CA LEU A 273 5.92 -1.96 0.43
C LEU A 273 5.47 -1.91 -1.05
N ARG A 274 5.38 -3.07 -1.72
CA ARG A 274 4.93 -3.18 -3.12
C ARG A 274 3.40 -3.30 -3.26
N ASP A 275 2.69 -3.65 -2.20
CA ASP A 275 1.21 -3.79 -2.20
C ASP A 275 0.48 -2.72 -1.38
N CYS A 276 1.22 -1.74 -0.85
CA CYS A 276 0.67 -0.54 -0.21
C CYS A 276 -0.18 0.32 -1.16
N SER A 277 -0.98 1.22 -0.58
CA SER A 277 -1.65 2.32 -1.30
C SER A 277 -0.92 3.63 -1.06
N LEU A 278 -0.98 4.52 -2.04
CA LEU A 278 -0.64 5.93 -1.93
C LEU A 278 -1.93 6.73 -2.11
N PHE A 279 -2.35 7.44 -1.08
CA PHE A 279 -3.42 8.43 -1.15
C PHE A 279 -2.83 9.79 -1.49
N LEU A 280 -3.40 10.45 -2.48
CA LEU A 280 -3.02 11.77 -2.97
C LEU A 280 -4.23 12.70 -2.87
N LYS A 281 -4.19 13.67 -1.94
CA LYS A 281 -5.08 14.83 -1.98
C LYS A 281 -4.41 15.91 -2.83
N ILE A 282 -4.96 16.19 -4.00
CA ILE A 282 -4.37 17.14 -4.97
C ILE A 282 -5.26 18.38 -5.03
N SER A 283 -4.68 19.56 -4.85
CA SER A 283 -5.42 20.81 -4.98
C SER A 283 -5.89 20.99 -6.43
N ARG A 284 -7.15 21.40 -6.60
CA ARG A 284 -7.72 21.80 -7.89
C ARG A 284 -7.35 23.23 -8.28
N ARG A 285 -6.73 23.99 -7.37
CA ARG A 285 -6.36 25.40 -7.61
C ARG A 285 -5.10 25.48 -8.49
N PRO A 286 -5.11 26.28 -9.57
CA PRO A 286 -3.93 26.50 -10.40
C PRO A 286 -2.77 27.10 -9.61
N GLY A 287 -1.54 26.67 -9.90
CA GLY A 287 -0.33 27.25 -9.33
C GLY A 287 -0.08 26.95 -7.85
N ALA A 288 -0.88 26.07 -7.23
CA ALA A 288 -0.65 25.66 -5.85
C ALA A 288 0.63 24.81 -5.71
N GLY A 289 1.05 24.09 -6.76
CA GLY A 289 2.02 22.98 -6.74
C GLY A 289 3.41 23.22 -6.14
N ALA A 290 3.82 24.48 -5.95
CA ALA A 290 5.08 24.82 -5.25
C ALA A 290 4.88 25.23 -3.78
N GLY A 291 3.64 25.43 -3.35
CA GLY A 291 3.26 25.82 -2.00
C GLY A 291 3.04 24.63 -1.06
N PRO A 292 3.27 24.79 0.25
CA PRO A 292 2.90 23.80 1.25
C PRO A 292 1.41 23.44 1.13
N GLY A 293 1.09 22.14 1.10
CA GLY A 293 -0.30 21.64 1.12
C GLY A 293 -0.99 21.51 -0.24
N ALA A 294 -0.30 21.78 -1.35
CA ALA A 294 -0.87 21.58 -2.69
C ALA A 294 -1.09 20.11 -3.05
N VAL A 295 -0.21 19.24 -2.54
CA VAL A 295 -0.36 17.78 -2.57
C VAL A 295 -0.11 17.26 -1.17
N VAL A 296 -1.09 16.56 -0.60
CA VAL A 296 -0.90 15.73 0.59
C VAL A 296 -0.82 14.29 0.13
N ALA A 297 0.33 13.65 0.35
CA ALA A 297 0.62 12.31 -0.09
C ALA A 297 0.92 11.41 1.11
N LYS A 298 0.16 10.32 1.27
CA LYS A 298 0.36 9.38 2.37
C LYS A 298 0.28 7.93 1.92
N LEU A 299 1.17 7.09 2.43
CA LEU A 299 1.16 5.66 2.23
C LEU A 299 0.25 4.97 3.26
N ALA A 300 -0.47 3.94 2.82
CA ALA A 300 -1.42 3.16 3.61
C ALA A 300 -1.37 1.66 3.22
N ASP A 301 -2.20 0.82 3.85
CA ASP A 301 -2.30 -0.61 3.57
C ASP A 301 -0.99 -1.41 3.79
N MET A 302 -0.18 -0.97 4.75
CA MET A 302 1.13 -1.56 5.07
C MET A 302 1.01 -2.76 6.03
N ASP A 303 0.01 -3.63 5.82
CA ASP A 303 -0.16 -4.83 6.66
C ASP A 303 0.94 -5.87 6.40
N MET A 304 1.46 -6.44 7.48
CA MET A 304 2.41 -7.55 7.45
C MET A 304 1.96 -8.68 6.52
N LYS A 305 2.86 -9.17 5.68
CA LYS A 305 2.61 -10.32 4.82
C LYS A 305 3.11 -11.60 5.50
N ASN A 306 2.22 -12.58 5.63
CA ASN A 306 2.59 -13.92 6.07
C ASN A 306 3.27 -14.68 4.91
N PHE A 307 4.58 -14.87 5.00
CA PHE A 307 5.37 -15.53 3.97
C PHE A 307 4.93 -16.97 3.72
N GLU A 308 4.69 -17.76 4.77
CA GLU A 308 4.34 -19.18 4.67
C GLU A 308 3.05 -19.39 3.87
N ILE A 309 2.08 -18.50 4.03
CA ILE A 309 0.80 -18.55 3.30
C ILE A 309 0.94 -18.01 1.87
N LYS A 310 1.88 -17.07 1.63
CA LYS A 310 1.95 -16.28 0.39
C LYS A 310 3.04 -16.73 -0.58
N ARG A 311 4.08 -17.42 -0.12
CA ARG A 311 5.26 -17.80 -0.92
C ARG A 311 4.87 -18.43 -2.24
N ASP A 312 4.11 -19.53 -2.20
CA ASP A 312 3.74 -20.28 -3.39
C ASP A 312 2.90 -19.46 -4.37
N TYR A 313 2.17 -18.45 -3.90
CA TYR A 313 1.43 -17.52 -4.76
C TYR A 313 2.38 -16.51 -5.43
N TRP A 314 3.36 -15.98 -4.69
CA TRP A 314 4.33 -15.04 -5.23
C TRP A 314 5.28 -15.68 -6.23
N GLU A 315 5.79 -16.87 -5.92
CA GLU A 315 6.68 -17.65 -6.80
C GLU A 315 5.97 -18.05 -8.08
N ARG A 316 4.77 -18.64 -7.98
CA ARG A 316 3.97 -18.96 -9.19
C ARG A 316 3.68 -17.72 -10.02
N ARG A 317 3.36 -16.59 -9.37
CA ARG A 317 3.10 -15.36 -10.12
C ARG A 317 4.32 -14.94 -10.93
N GLU A 318 5.52 -15.00 -10.35
CA GLU A 318 6.74 -14.66 -11.08
C GLU A 318 7.00 -15.66 -12.20
N HIS A 319 6.94 -16.96 -11.92
CA HIS A 319 7.12 -18.03 -12.89
C HIS A 319 6.17 -17.90 -14.09
N ASP A 320 4.88 -17.61 -13.86
CA ASP A 320 3.91 -17.41 -14.93
C ASP A 320 4.26 -16.24 -15.87
N LEU A 321 4.94 -15.19 -15.37
CA LEU A 321 5.39 -14.08 -16.22
C LEU A 321 6.54 -14.50 -17.13
N HIS A 322 7.44 -15.35 -16.63
CA HIS A 322 8.57 -15.93 -17.37
C HIS A 322 8.08 -16.90 -18.44
N GLU A 323 7.31 -17.92 -18.06
CA GLU A 323 6.80 -18.96 -18.98
C GLU A 323 6.00 -18.38 -20.14
N ARG A 324 5.26 -17.30 -19.89
CA ARG A 324 4.43 -16.64 -20.90
C ARG A 324 5.17 -15.55 -21.68
N GLY A 325 6.46 -15.33 -21.42
CA GLY A 325 7.28 -14.35 -22.11
C GLY A 325 6.81 -12.89 -21.96
N LEU A 326 6.10 -12.55 -20.88
CA LEU A 326 5.44 -11.24 -20.74
C LEU A 326 6.40 -10.10 -20.38
N TYR A 327 7.63 -10.43 -20.01
CA TYR A 327 8.70 -9.46 -19.86
C TYR A 327 9.18 -8.88 -21.20
N TRP A 328 8.86 -9.53 -22.32
CA TRP A 328 9.14 -9.03 -23.66
C TRP A 328 7.86 -8.42 -24.25
N LYS A 329 7.95 -7.31 -25.00
CA LYS A 329 6.80 -6.75 -25.74
C LYS A 329 6.57 -7.54 -27.03
N ALA A 330 6.62 -8.87 -26.97
CA ALA A 330 6.63 -9.72 -28.17
C ALA A 330 5.27 -9.76 -28.89
N ASP A 331 4.16 -9.74 -28.13
CA ASP A 331 2.81 -9.78 -28.70
C ASP A 331 2.24 -8.38 -29.02
N ARG A 332 1.32 -8.31 -29.99
CA ARG A 332 0.68 -7.05 -30.42
C ARG A 332 -0.05 -6.35 -29.27
N MET A 333 -0.54 -7.10 -28.30
CA MET A 333 -1.34 -6.57 -27.20
C MET A 333 -0.48 -5.88 -26.14
N SER A 334 0.66 -6.46 -25.77
CA SER A 334 1.66 -5.84 -24.88
C SER A 334 2.16 -4.52 -25.45
N LYS A 335 2.40 -4.47 -26.78
CA LYS A 335 2.76 -3.24 -27.49
C LYS A 335 1.64 -2.20 -27.45
N ALA A 336 0.39 -2.62 -27.64
CA ALA A 336 -0.76 -1.72 -27.70
C ALA A 336 -1.19 -1.18 -26.32
N LEU A 337 -0.99 -1.94 -25.24
CA LEU A 337 -1.53 -1.61 -23.91
C LEU A 337 -0.52 -0.94 -22.99
N THR A 338 0.79 -1.04 -23.26
CA THR A 338 1.83 -0.61 -22.31
C THR A 338 2.74 0.47 -22.89
N ASP A 339 2.73 1.64 -22.24
CA ASP A 339 3.80 2.62 -22.34
C ASP A 339 4.83 2.40 -21.22
N CYS A 340 5.37 1.18 -21.14
CA CYS A 340 6.32 0.82 -20.11
C CYS A 340 7.61 1.65 -20.24
N GLN A 341 8.07 2.23 -19.13
CA GLN A 341 9.24 3.11 -19.09
C GLN A 341 10.57 2.37 -18.87
N LEU A 342 10.57 1.05 -18.67
CA LEU A 342 11.81 0.30 -18.48
C LEU A 342 12.83 0.50 -19.62
N PRO A 343 12.44 0.50 -20.91
CA PRO A 343 13.37 0.78 -22.01
C PRO A 343 13.99 2.17 -21.93
N PHE A 344 13.24 3.20 -21.49
CA PHE A 344 13.76 4.55 -21.29
C PHE A 344 14.90 4.55 -20.26
N TYR A 345 14.70 3.93 -19.10
CA TYR A 345 15.74 3.83 -18.06
C TYR A 345 16.97 3.08 -18.55
N ARG A 346 16.80 1.96 -19.26
CA ARG A 346 17.93 1.15 -19.77
C ARG A 346 18.70 1.83 -20.90
N ALA A 347 18.04 2.63 -21.72
CA ALA A 347 18.68 3.34 -22.84
C ALA A 347 19.27 4.70 -22.43
N SER A 348 18.88 5.24 -21.27
CA SER A 348 19.29 6.59 -20.86
C SER A 348 20.78 6.64 -20.50
N LYS A 349 21.54 7.36 -21.34
CA LYS A 349 22.94 7.70 -21.06
C LYS A 349 23.10 8.74 -19.93
N ARG A 350 21.99 9.36 -19.51
CA ARG A 350 21.94 10.40 -18.48
C ARG A 350 21.48 9.86 -17.13
N LEU A 351 21.35 8.54 -16.98
CA LEU A 351 20.87 7.94 -15.75
C LEU A 351 21.87 8.21 -14.61
N PRO A 352 21.45 8.84 -13.51
CA PRO A 352 22.34 9.04 -12.36
C PRO A 352 22.86 7.70 -11.84
N PRO A 353 24.15 7.56 -11.45
CA PRO A 353 24.72 6.29 -11.00
C PRO A 353 23.93 5.61 -9.87
N GLU A 354 23.42 6.40 -8.93
CA GLU A 354 22.60 5.96 -7.81
C GLU A 354 21.24 5.40 -8.23
N VAL A 355 20.73 5.81 -9.39
CA VAL A 355 19.50 5.28 -9.98
C VAL A 355 19.80 4.02 -10.80
N GLY A 356 20.99 3.93 -11.41
CA GLY A 356 21.43 2.79 -12.23
C GLY A 356 21.28 1.43 -11.55
N ARG A 357 21.49 1.36 -10.23
CA ARG A 357 21.36 0.13 -9.45
C ARG A 357 19.98 -0.53 -9.55
N TYR A 358 18.92 0.26 -9.75
CA TYR A 358 17.53 -0.22 -9.81
C TYR A 358 17.15 -0.88 -11.14
N TYR A 359 18.02 -0.79 -12.15
CA TYR A 359 17.76 -1.23 -13.52
C TYR A 359 18.95 -2.04 -14.07
N PRO A 360 19.32 -3.18 -13.43
CA PRO A 360 20.40 -4.02 -13.94
C PRO A 360 20.11 -4.47 -15.38
N GLY A 361 21.16 -4.48 -16.20
CA GLY A 361 21.12 -4.76 -17.64
C GLY A 361 20.65 -6.17 -17.99
#